data_AF-W4K668-F1
#
_entry.id   AF-W4K668-F1
#
_cell.length_a   1.000
_cell.length_b   1.000
_cell.length_c   1.000
_cell.angle_alpha   90.00
_cell.angle_beta   90.00
_cell.angle_gamma   90.00
#
_symmetry.space_group_name_H-M   'P 1'
#
loop_
_entity.id
_entity.type
_entity.pdbx_description
1 polymer ?
#
loop_
_entity_poly.entity_id
_entity_poly.type
_entity_poly.pdbx_seq_one_letter_code
_entity_poly.pdbx_strand_id
1 'polypeptide(L)'
;MAPVPRSRLRMHIGNNAAEIPMTPSQTGLVDSCFEEAHYESGIAVLDQLRSTKYKPSPAHIRQLLYISLYTPPIKTKGKDRATPGSPTKVISGKQGSSTPITLSAIYTAQRCLMAFALTNTPGSLMEALPSYPALSDLNQRDQSPAELSDYSNDGDSYVAHQAARLKDYKDCWQILKEDSFVRPEDEGIGMFTGSPSKRRRASSRTYRHLDDDSADSLLPVASSAWPILDWLLVLFETDERRTEQEGQPRYSPLLLSQIPPIRSEAGAKWAVDAPLDAAFHCLIQDDLRKRSMGARLLTLMINLTSTTLFDLSLFLNLMLSRFPSKALPLQDIFSLLPPSQTVLRFKVLLCHKYLSDTSPSGRPSRAPVRAQPRPVPHRERRMLDRSTRNETAADKTSSLIQPQRETTSPSIASRSILPSAKHISDLVIRPSDSSAHTAHTAYAKFELLSSYMILQSQAAQSERSEEFLAMLKDRRLAKAVEDSFGILHVNDDEQHVREGMKEGLLGLMMVL
;
A
#
# COMPACT_ATOMS: atom_id res chain seq x y z
N MET A 1 26.24 24.04 35.23
CA MET A 1 25.28 23.68 34.18
C MET A 1 24.04 23.10 34.85
N ALA A 2 22.93 23.82 34.83
CA ALA A 2 21.66 23.37 35.42
C ALA A 2 20.95 22.40 34.46
N PRO A 3 20.29 21.34 34.95
CA PRO A 3 19.60 20.38 34.11
C PRO A 3 18.36 21.02 33.47
N VAL A 4 18.31 21.00 32.13
CA VAL A 4 17.14 21.43 31.36
C VAL A 4 15.98 20.46 31.64
N PRO A 5 14.81 20.95 32.08
CA PRO A 5 13.66 20.10 32.32
C PRO A 5 13.13 19.59 30.98
N ARG A 6 13.29 18.28 30.73
CA ARG A 6 12.61 17.59 29.63
C ARG A 6 11.10 17.61 29.94
N SER A 7 10.38 18.53 29.33
CA SER A 7 8.92 18.54 29.30
C SER A 7 8.43 17.25 28.64
N ARG A 8 8.05 16.27 29.46
CA ARG A 8 7.27 15.12 29.00
C ARG A 8 5.91 15.65 28.59
N LEU A 9 5.73 15.91 27.29
CA LEU A 9 4.41 15.98 26.68
C LEU A 9 3.73 14.63 26.95
N ARG A 10 2.92 14.60 28.01
CA ARG A 10 2.01 13.50 28.31
C ARG A 10 0.97 13.54 27.18
N MET A 11 1.24 12.82 26.10
CA MET A 11 0.20 12.46 25.13
C MET A 11 -0.88 11.77 25.95
N HIS A 12 -2.03 12.43 26.11
CA HIS A 12 -3.19 11.80 26.70
C HIS A 12 -3.49 10.57 25.85
N ILE A 13 -3.16 9.39 26.38
CA ILE A 13 -3.66 8.12 25.90
C ILE A 13 -5.16 8.22 26.16
N GLY A 14 -5.90 8.74 25.19
CA GLY A 14 -7.34 8.84 25.24
C GLY A 14 -7.88 7.44 25.48
N ASN A 15 -8.77 7.30 26.46
CA ASN A 15 -9.63 6.13 26.57
C ASN A 15 -10.12 5.77 25.16
N ASN A 16 -9.98 4.49 24.78
CA ASN A 16 -10.54 3.88 23.57
C ASN A 16 -12.09 3.90 23.61
N ALA A 17 -12.69 5.07 23.83
CA ALA A 17 -14.10 5.27 23.56
C ALA A 17 -14.25 5.14 22.05
N ALA A 18 -15.00 4.13 21.60
CA ALA A 18 -15.33 3.96 20.21
C ALA A 18 -15.93 5.26 19.66
N GLU A 19 -15.49 5.67 18.47
CA GLU A 19 -16.03 6.86 17.80
C GLU A 19 -17.51 6.64 17.48
N ILE A 20 -18.34 7.61 17.83
CA ILE A 20 -19.79 7.56 17.62
C ILE A 20 -20.09 8.12 16.22
N PRO A 21 -20.97 7.51 15.41
CA PRO A 21 -21.38 8.12 14.15
C PRO A 21 -21.95 9.54 14.35
N MET A 22 -21.69 10.44 13.40
CA MET A 22 -22.35 11.76 13.37
C MET A 22 -23.88 11.62 13.46
N THR A 23 -24.53 12.55 14.16
CA THR A 23 -25.99 12.54 14.26
C THR A 23 -26.62 12.89 12.91
N PRO A 24 -27.86 12.44 12.61
CA PRO A 24 -28.55 12.80 11.38
C PRO A 24 -28.65 14.30 11.13
N SER A 25 -28.78 15.11 12.19
CA SER A 25 -28.79 16.58 12.11
C SER A 25 -27.44 17.18 11.70
N GLN A 26 -26.33 16.62 12.19
CA GLN A 26 -24.99 17.02 11.80
C GLN A 26 -24.72 16.64 10.34
N THR A 27 -25.15 15.45 9.95
CA THR A 27 -25.02 14.95 8.57
C THR A 27 -25.81 15.82 7.60
N GLY A 28 -27.09 16.07 7.90
CA GLY A 28 -27.98 16.88 7.07
C GLY A 28 -27.50 18.33 6.88
N LEU A 29 -26.84 18.93 7.87
CA LEU A 29 -26.27 20.28 7.74
C LEU A 29 -25.19 20.36 6.65
N VAL A 30 -24.35 19.33 6.55
CA VAL A 30 -23.31 19.21 5.53
C VAL A 30 -23.94 18.90 4.17
N ASP A 31 -24.90 17.97 4.15
CA ASP A 31 -25.60 17.56 2.92
C ASP A 31 -26.31 18.74 2.25
N SER A 32 -27.05 19.57 3.00
CA SER A 32 -27.72 20.75 2.45
C SER A 32 -26.74 21.72 1.78
N CYS A 33 -25.53 21.90 2.33
CA CYS A 33 -24.52 22.74 1.70
C CYS A 33 -24.02 22.14 0.37
N PHE A 34 -23.82 20.83 0.30
CA PHE A 34 -23.37 20.17 -0.93
C PHE A 34 -24.46 20.06 -1.99
N GLU A 35 -25.73 19.90 -1.60
CA GLU A 35 -26.90 19.95 -2.49
C GLU A 35 -27.06 21.31 -3.16
N GLU A 36 -26.80 22.40 -2.44
CA GLU A 36 -26.80 23.77 -2.96
C GLU A 36 -25.51 24.14 -3.73
N ALA A 37 -24.57 23.21 -3.91
CA ALA A 37 -23.26 23.44 -4.51
C ALA A 37 -22.40 24.50 -3.77
N HIS A 38 -22.66 24.71 -2.47
CA HIS A 38 -21.86 25.54 -1.57
C HIS A 38 -20.72 24.71 -0.95
N TYR A 39 -19.82 24.21 -1.78
CA TYR A 39 -18.81 23.22 -1.37
C TYR A 39 -17.89 23.73 -0.25
N GLU A 40 -17.38 24.96 -0.33
CA GLU A 40 -16.51 25.54 0.70
C GLU A 40 -17.22 25.63 2.06
N SER A 41 -18.50 26.04 2.06
CA SER A 41 -19.33 26.11 3.26
C SER A 41 -19.56 24.72 3.86
N GLY A 42 -19.89 23.73 3.04
CA GLY A 42 -20.08 22.35 3.48
C GLY A 42 -18.81 21.75 4.10
N ILE A 43 -17.65 21.99 3.47
CA ILE A 43 -16.35 21.55 4.00
C ILE A 43 -16.03 22.28 5.31
N ALA A 44 -16.31 23.58 5.41
CA ALA A 44 -16.07 24.35 6.63
C ALA A 44 -16.94 23.86 7.80
N VAL A 45 -18.21 23.55 7.55
CA VAL A 45 -19.09 22.93 8.54
C VAL A 45 -18.54 21.58 8.97
N LEU A 46 -18.12 20.74 8.02
CA LEU A 46 -17.57 19.42 8.33
C LEU A 46 -16.29 19.50 9.17
N ASP A 47 -15.40 20.47 8.90
CA ASP A 47 -14.21 20.72 9.74
C ASP A 47 -14.55 21.25 11.14
N GLN A 48 -15.64 22.04 11.29
CA GLN A 48 -16.14 22.48 12.59
C GLN A 48 -16.75 21.34 13.42
N LEU A 49 -17.36 20.36 12.76
CA LEU A 49 -17.97 19.18 13.40
C LEU A 49 -16.94 18.09 13.76
N ARG A 50 -15.72 18.20 13.23
CA ARG A 50 -14.61 17.25 13.49
C ARG A 50 -14.30 17.17 14.99
N SER A 51 -14.25 15.94 15.51
CA SER A 51 -14.00 15.66 16.92
C SER A 51 -13.47 14.23 17.09
N THR A 52 -12.65 13.99 18.10
CA THR A 52 -12.16 12.64 18.42
C THR A 52 -13.28 11.71 18.94
N LYS A 53 -14.46 12.26 19.25
CA LYS A 53 -15.62 11.50 19.75
C LYS A 53 -16.56 11.05 18.65
N TYR A 54 -16.60 11.78 17.52
CA TYR A 54 -17.55 11.54 16.45
C TYR A 54 -16.81 11.17 15.17
N LYS A 55 -17.16 10.04 14.56
CA LYS A 55 -16.63 9.68 13.25
C LYS A 55 -17.45 10.32 12.13
N PRO A 56 -16.80 10.89 11.10
CA PRO A 56 -17.50 11.47 9.96
C PRO A 56 -18.25 10.41 9.15
N SER A 57 -19.30 10.83 8.44
CA SER A 57 -20.00 9.93 7.51
C SER A 57 -19.04 9.46 6.40
N PRO A 58 -18.99 8.15 6.07
CA PRO A 58 -18.21 7.66 4.95
C PRO A 58 -18.55 8.33 3.61
N ALA A 59 -19.80 8.78 3.44
CA ALA A 59 -20.23 9.53 2.25
C ALA A 59 -19.53 10.90 2.16
N HIS A 60 -19.41 11.62 3.27
CA HIS A 60 -18.74 12.91 3.32
C HIS A 60 -17.24 12.78 3.04
N ILE A 61 -16.58 11.73 3.56
CA ILE A 61 -15.18 11.46 3.24
C ILE A 61 -15.00 11.18 1.74
N ARG A 62 -15.89 10.38 1.12
CA ARG A 62 -15.87 10.19 -0.34
C ARG A 62 -16.06 11.49 -1.11
N GLN A 63 -16.98 12.35 -0.70
CA GLN A 63 -17.20 13.65 -1.34
C GLN A 63 -15.96 14.55 -1.22
N LEU A 64 -15.32 14.60 -0.04
CA LEU A 64 -14.05 15.31 0.14
C LEU A 64 -12.95 14.76 -0.77
N LEU A 65 -12.85 13.43 -0.92
CA LEU A 65 -11.90 12.79 -1.82
C LEU A 65 -12.17 13.17 -3.28
N TYR A 66 -13.42 13.08 -3.71
CA TYR A 66 -13.83 13.48 -5.07
C TYR A 66 -13.50 14.95 -5.34
N ILE A 67 -13.88 15.86 -4.44
CA ILE A 67 -13.57 17.30 -4.55
C ILE A 67 -12.04 17.50 -4.61
N SER A 68 -11.27 16.79 -3.79
CA SER A 68 -9.81 16.93 -3.73
C SER A 68 -9.09 16.42 -4.98
N LEU A 69 -9.67 15.45 -5.69
CA LEU A 69 -9.14 14.84 -6.91
C LEU A 69 -9.62 15.54 -8.19
N TYR A 70 -10.64 16.40 -8.07
CA TYR A 70 -11.20 17.16 -9.18
C TYR A 70 -10.12 18.01 -9.86
N THR A 71 -10.01 17.88 -11.18
CA THR A 71 -9.10 18.68 -12.00
C THR A 71 -9.92 19.64 -12.85
N PRO A 72 -9.93 20.96 -12.52
CA PRO A 72 -10.71 21.93 -13.29
C PRO A 72 -10.28 21.93 -14.77
N PRO A 73 -11.23 22.03 -15.72
CA PRO A 73 -10.90 22.07 -17.12
C PRO A 73 -9.99 23.28 -17.40
N ILE A 74 -8.82 23.02 -17.99
CA ILE A 74 -7.93 24.08 -18.44
C ILE A 74 -8.67 24.81 -19.55
N LYS A 75 -9.05 26.08 -19.31
CA LYS A 75 -9.60 26.96 -20.34
C LYS A 75 -8.51 27.22 -21.38
N THR A 76 -8.31 26.28 -22.29
CA THR A 76 -7.52 26.52 -23.49
C THR A 76 -8.23 27.68 -24.19
N LYS A 77 -7.49 28.78 -24.41
CA LYS A 77 -8.01 29.96 -25.11
C LYS A 77 -8.16 29.60 -26.59
N GLY A 78 -9.05 28.67 -26.88
CA GLY A 78 -9.49 28.30 -28.21
C GLY A 78 -10.16 29.52 -28.81
N LYS A 79 -9.53 30.06 -29.84
CA LYS A 79 -10.02 31.17 -30.66
C LYS A 79 -11.16 30.65 -31.53
N ASP A 80 -12.26 30.25 -30.93
CA ASP A 80 -13.45 29.83 -31.66
C ASP A 80 -14.03 31.07 -32.34
N ARG A 81 -13.76 31.17 -33.65
CA ARG A 81 -14.40 32.11 -34.56
C ARG A 81 -15.90 31.91 -34.40
N ALA A 82 -16.56 32.88 -33.77
CA ALA A 82 -18.00 32.95 -33.67
C ALA A 82 -18.63 32.89 -35.07
N THR A 83 -19.14 31.72 -35.46
CA THR A 83 -20.09 31.59 -36.55
C THR A 83 -21.46 32.01 -36.01
N PRO A 84 -22.09 33.08 -36.55
CA PRO A 84 -23.40 33.54 -36.08
C PRO A 84 -24.48 32.59 -36.61
N GLY A 85 -24.80 31.56 -35.83
CA GLY A 85 -25.85 30.58 -36.10
C GLY A 85 -27.12 30.87 -35.30
N SER A 86 -28.24 30.90 -36.01
CA SER A 86 -29.61 31.28 -35.62
C SER A 86 -30.13 30.79 -34.25
N PRO A 87 -30.90 31.62 -33.50
CA PRO A 87 -31.43 31.29 -32.18
C PRO A 87 -32.68 30.43 -32.31
N THR A 88 -32.53 29.10 -32.37
CA THR A 88 -33.68 28.18 -32.32
C THR A 88 -33.87 27.65 -30.91
N LYS A 89 -35.02 27.98 -30.33
CA LYS A 89 -35.56 27.62 -29.01
C LYS A 89 -35.03 26.28 -28.45
N VAL A 90 -34.13 26.38 -27.47
CA VAL A 90 -33.68 25.27 -26.63
C VAL A 90 -34.67 25.11 -25.48
N ILE A 91 -35.32 23.96 -25.44
CA ILE A 91 -36.16 23.53 -24.32
C ILE A 91 -35.26 23.38 -23.10
N SER A 92 -35.52 24.22 -22.09
CA SER A 92 -34.86 24.26 -20.78
C SER A 92 -35.16 22.99 -19.99
N GLY A 93 -34.50 21.89 -20.34
CA GLY A 93 -34.36 20.75 -19.43
C GLY A 93 -33.49 21.20 -18.26
N LYS A 94 -34.07 21.26 -17.06
CA LYS A 94 -33.45 21.62 -15.78
C LYS A 94 -32.30 20.67 -15.41
N GLN A 95 -31.20 20.68 -16.15
CA GLN A 95 -29.93 20.26 -15.59
C GLN A 95 -29.48 21.41 -14.71
N GLY A 96 -29.69 21.25 -13.40
CA GLY A 96 -29.29 22.22 -12.40
C GLY A 96 -27.86 22.64 -12.69
N SER A 97 -27.64 23.95 -12.81
CA SER A 97 -26.32 24.55 -12.99
C SER A 97 -25.52 24.27 -11.73
N SER A 98 -24.93 23.07 -11.62
CA SER A 98 -24.01 22.76 -10.54
C SER A 98 -22.85 23.72 -10.70
N THR A 99 -22.65 24.58 -9.70
CA THR A 99 -21.49 25.47 -9.65
C THR A 99 -20.25 24.59 -9.82
N PRO A 100 -19.30 24.94 -10.70
CA PRO A 100 -18.09 24.16 -10.86
C PRO A 100 -17.28 24.17 -9.56
N ILE A 101 -16.65 23.04 -9.23
CA ILE A 101 -15.78 22.94 -8.06
C ILE A 101 -14.62 23.92 -8.23
N THR A 102 -14.48 24.86 -7.30
CA THR A 102 -13.44 25.89 -7.35
C THR A 102 -12.10 25.33 -6.85
N LEU A 103 -10.99 25.99 -7.22
CA LEU A 103 -9.67 25.66 -6.64
C LEU A 103 -9.66 25.82 -5.11
N SER A 104 -10.42 26.78 -4.57
CA SER A 104 -10.53 26.99 -3.13
C SER A 104 -11.18 25.80 -2.42
N ALA A 105 -12.26 25.26 -3.00
CA ALA A 105 -12.92 24.06 -2.49
C ALA A 105 -11.96 22.86 -2.49
N ILE A 106 -11.19 22.66 -3.57
CA ILE A 106 -10.18 21.60 -3.67
C ILE A 106 -9.17 21.69 -2.51
N TYR A 107 -8.54 22.85 -2.33
CA TYR A 107 -7.54 23.03 -1.26
C TYR A 107 -8.15 22.89 0.14
N THR A 108 -9.36 23.38 0.34
CA THR A 108 -10.06 23.28 1.63
C THR A 108 -10.42 21.82 1.93
N ALA A 109 -10.84 21.05 0.93
CA ALA A 109 -11.13 19.62 1.06
C ALA A 109 -9.86 18.82 1.42
N GLN A 110 -8.75 19.08 0.73
CA GLN A 110 -7.45 18.45 1.03
C GLN A 110 -7.00 18.73 2.47
N ARG A 111 -7.12 19.99 2.92
CA ARG A 111 -6.80 20.38 4.30
C ARG A 111 -7.73 19.70 5.30
N CYS A 112 -9.02 19.63 5.01
CA CYS A 112 -10.03 19.01 5.84
C CYS A 112 -9.77 17.50 6.00
N LEU A 113 -9.47 16.78 4.91
CA LEU A 113 -9.06 15.37 4.93
C LEU A 113 -7.86 15.14 5.84
N MET A 114 -6.82 15.97 5.72
CA MET A 114 -5.63 15.88 6.58
C MET A 114 -5.97 16.17 8.05
N ALA A 115 -6.86 17.14 8.33
CA ALA A 115 -7.31 17.43 9.69
C ALA A 115 -8.08 16.25 10.30
N PHE A 116 -8.91 15.56 9.51
CA PHE A 116 -9.56 14.31 9.91
C PHE A 116 -8.54 13.20 10.21
N ALA A 117 -7.53 13.01 9.37
CA ALA A 117 -6.48 12.02 9.59
C ALA A 117 -5.72 12.22 10.92
N LEU A 118 -5.64 13.47 11.40
CA LEU A 118 -5.00 13.81 12.67
C LEU A 118 -5.94 13.72 13.89
N THR A 119 -7.26 13.65 13.68
CA THR A 119 -8.26 13.72 14.76
C THR A 119 -9.01 12.42 14.98
N ASN A 120 -9.32 11.72 13.90
CA ASN A 120 -10.15 10.54 13.89
C ASN A 120 -9.34 9.27 13.69
N THR A 121 -9.94 8.12 14.00
CA THR A 121 -9.24 6.85 13.81
C THR A 121 -9.07 6.51 12.33
N PRO A 122 -7.92 5.92 11.93
CA PRO A 122 -7.71 5.51 10.55
C PRO A 122 -8.80 4.57 10.02
N GLY A 123 -9.26 3.63 10.86
CA GLY A 123 -10.33 2.69 10.50
C GLY A 123 -11.62 3.38 10.07
N SER A 124 -12.11 4.36 10.86
CA SER A 124 -13.35 5.07 10.53
C SER A 124 -13.26 5.93 9.27
N LEU A 125 -12.08 6.43 8.92
CA LEU A 125 -11.88 7.15 7.66
C LEU A 125 -11.76 6.18 6.47
N MET A 126 -11.13 5.02 6.67
CA MET A 126 -10.98 4.00 5.63
C MET A 126 -12.29 3.28 5.28
N GLU A 127 -13.33 3.33 6.14
CA GLU A 127 -14.70 2.89 5.80
C GLU A 127 -15.27 3.59 4.56
N ALA A 128 -14.73 4.77 4.20
CA ALA A 128 -15.12 5.50 3.00
C ALA A 128 -14.59 4.88 1.70
N LEU A 129 -13.53 4.09 1.77
CA LEU A 129 -12.79 3.52 0.65
C LEU A 129 -13.13 2.04 0.43
N PRO A 130 -12.96 1.53 -0.80
CA PRO A 130 -13.04 0.10 -1.02
C PRO A 130 -11.92 -0.63 -0.26
N SER A 131 -12.21 -1.82 0.25
CA SER A 131 -11.22 -2.69 0.88
C SER A 131 -11.54 -4.15 0.57
N TYR A 132 -10.51 -4.99 0.52
CA TYR A 132 -10.72 -6.42 0.50
C TYR A 132 -11.21 -6.89 1.87
N PRO A 133 -12.17 -7.83 1.92
CA PRO A 133 -12.63 -8.39 3.18
C PRO A 133 -11.46 -9.04 3.93
N ALA A 134 -11.42 -8.87 5.26
CA ALA A 134 -10.39 -9.51 6.06
C ALA A 134 -10.52 -11.04 5.96
N LEU A 135 -9.41 -11.76 6.09
CA LEU A 135 -9.40 -13.23 6.06
C LEU A 135 -10.34 -13.83 7.12
N SER A 136 -10.50 -13.14 8.25
CA SER A 136 -11.41 -13.51 9.34
C SER A 136 -12.89 -13.47 8.93
N ASP A 137 -13.26 -12.59 8.00
CA ASP A 137 -14.64 -12.34 7.61
C ASP A 137 -15.12 -13.27 6.50
N LEU A 138 -14.19 -13.96 5.81
CA LEU A 138 -14.51 -14.91 4.74
C LEU A 138 -15.35 -16.09 5.25
N ASN A 139 -15.25 -16.42 6.53
CA ASN A 139 -16.04 -17.47 7.17
C ASN A 139 -17.44 -17.02 7.62
N GLN A 140 -17.72 -15.71 7.64
CA GLN A 140 -19.00 -15.14 8.08
C GLN A 140 -19.94 -14.77 6.93
N ARG A 141 -19.47 -14.91 5.68
CA ARG A 141 -20.15 -14.39 4.48
C ARG A 141 -21.45 -15.09 4.10
N ASP A 142 -21.82 -16.18 4.77
CA ASP A 142 -23.11 -16.85 4.59
C ASP A 142 -24.25 -16.22 5.41
N GLN A 143 -23.97 -15.20 6.24
CA GLN A 143 -24.95 -14.61 7.14
C GLN A 143 -24.96 -13.07 7.10
N SER A 144 -25.52 -12.48 6.05
CA SER A 144 -26.55 -11.41 6.16
C SER A 144 -26.75 -10.64 4.85
N PRO A 145 -27.92 -10.77 4.20
CA PRO A 145 -28.34 -9.88 3.11
C PRO A 145 -28.82 -8.49 3.60
N ALA A 146 -28.50 -8.07 4.84
CA ALA A 146 -29.19 -6.97 5.52
C ALA A 146 -28.50 -5.59 5.45
N GLU A 147 -27.25 -5.50 4.96
CA GLU A 147 -26.54 -4.21 4.80
C GLU A 147 -26.88 -3.47 3.49
N LEU A 148 -27.89 -3.94 2.76
CA LEU A 148 -28.43 -3.25 1.57
C LEU A 148 -29.37 -2.06 1.92
N SER A 149 -29.56 -1.73 3.21
CA SER A 149 -30.46 -0.63 3.61
C SER A 149 -29.83 0.76 3.62
N ASP A 150 -28.51 0.88 3.45
CA ASP A 150 -27.80 2.18 3.37
C ASP A 150 -27.79 2.78 1.95
N TYR A 151 -28.60 2.22 1.04
CA TYR A 151 -28.68 2.60 -0.38
C TYR A 151 -29.74 3.66 -0.71
N SER A 152 -30.54 4.14 0.25
CA SER A 152 -31.72 4.97 -0.08
C SER A 152 -31.56 6.47 0.13
N ASN A 153 -30.37 6.96 0.48
CA ASN A 153 -30.15 8.41 0.65
C ASN A 153 -28.76 8.86 0.18
N ASP A 154 -28.23 8.28 -0.91
CA ASP A 154 -27.13 8.92 -1.63
C ASP A 154 -27.69 10.25 -2.16
N GLY A 155 -27.37 11.35 -1.45
CA GLY A 155 -28.04 12.64 -1.58
C GLY A 155 -28.12 13.17 -3.01
N ASP A 156 -29.10 14.04 -3.25
CA ASP A 156 -29.45 14.55 -4.58
C ASP A 156 -28.35 15.43 -5.22
N SER A 157 -27.26 15.72 -4.49
CA SER A 157 -26.14 16.50 -5.00
C SER A 157 -25.33 15.77 -6.08
N TYR A 158 -24.92 16.51 -7.11
CA TYR A 158 -24.03 16.00 -8.16
C TYR A 158 -22.74 15.39 -7.58
N VAL A 159 -22.13 16.06 -6.59
CA VAL A 159 -20.90 15.60 -5.94
C VAL A 159 -21.11 14.32 -5.15
N ALA A 160 -22.24 14.14 -4.45
CA ALA A 160 -22.57 12.87 -3.80
C ALA A 160 -22.59 11.72 -4.82
N HIS A 161 -23.27 11.92 -5.95
CA HIS A 161 -23.41 10.89 -6.98
C HIS A 161 -22.06 10.51 -7.61
N GLN A 162 -21.20 11.51 -7.90
CA GLN A 162 -19.87 11.23 -8.45
C GLN A 162 -18.95 10.57 -7.42
N ALA A 163 -19.00 11.04 -6.17
CA ALA A 163 -18.22 10.46 -5.08
C ALA A 163 -18.63 9.03 -4.72
N ALA A 164 -19.90 8.67 -4.88
CA ALA A 164 -20.40 7.32 -4.64
C ALA A 164 -19.71 6.27 -5.53
N ARG A 165 -19.29 6.65 -6.75
CA ARG A 165 -18.53 5.78 -7.68
C ARG A 165 -17.17 5.33 -7.11
N LEU A 166 -16.65 6.01 -6.09
CA LEU A 166 -15.44 5.56 -5.40
C LEU A 166 -15.58 4.16 -4.79
N LYS A 167 -16.82 3.76 -4.45
CA LYS A 167 -17.12 2.41 -3.94
C LYS A 167 -16.92 1.32 -4.99
N ASP A 168 -16.97 1.66 -6.28
CA ASP A 168 -16.87 0.71 -7.39
C ASP A 168 -15.42 0.31 -7.70
N TYR A 169 -14.43 1.07 -7.20
CA TYR A 169 -13.03 0.67 -7.29
C TYR A 169 -12.75 -0.55 -6.42
N LYS A 170 -11.74 -1.34 -6.79
CA LYS A 170 -11.40 -2.55 -6.01
C LYS A 170 -10.53 -2.24 -4.79
N ASP A 171 -9.79 -1.16 -4.85
CA ASP A 171 -8.76 -0.76 -3.89
C ASP A 171 -8.52 0.75 -3.97
N CYS A 172 -7.87 1.31 -2.95
CA CYS A 172 -7.53 2.73 -2.92
C CYS A 172 -6.46 3.14 -3.95
N TRP A 173 -5.69 2.19 -4.51
CA TRP A 173 -4.64 2.51 -5.48
C TRP A 173 -5.23 2.91 -6.83
N GLN A 174 -6.39 2.36 -7.20
CA GLN A 174 -7.11 2.80 -8.39
C GLN A 174 -7.54 4.27 -8.29
N ILE A 175 -7.88 4.76 -7.10
CA ILE A 175 -8.24 6.17 -6.88
C ILE A 175 -7.06 7.11 -7.19
N LEU A 176 -5.82 6.64 -7.11
CA LEU A 176 -4.66 7.48 -7.38
C LEU A 176 -4.32 7.64 -8.87
N LYS A 177 -4.90 6.82 -9.75
CA LYS A 177 -4.55 6.81 -11.18
C LYS A 177 -5.23 7.96 -11.95
N GLU A 178 -4.57 8.40 -13.01
CA GLU A 178 -4.99 9.56 -13.82
C GLU A 178 -6.38 9.39 -14.47
N ASP A 179 -6.69 8.18 -14.95
CA ASP A 179 -7.94 7.86 -15.65
C ASP A 179 -9.16 7.69 -14.74
N SER A 180 -8.97 7.75 -13.41
CA SER A 180 -10.04 7.40 -12.48
C SER A 180 -11.14 8.48 -12.43
N PHE A 181 -10.76 9.75 -12.59
CA PHE A 181 -11.68 10.90 -12.48
C PHE A 181 -11.82 11.70 -13.78
N VAL A 182 -11.08 11.30 -14.81
CA VAL A 182 -11.16 11.85 -16.16
C VAL A 182 -12.00 10.84 -16.94
N ARG A 183 -13.29 11.05 -17.14
CA ARG A 183 -13.79 12.06 -18.07
C ARG A 183 -15.13 12.59 -17.54
N PRO A 184 -15.37 13.90 -17.56
CA PRO A 184 -16.68 14.40 -17.95
C PRO A 184 -16.90 13.83 -19.36
N GLU A 185 -17.41 12.61 -19.47
CA GLU A 185 -17.82 12.04 -20.75
C GLU A 185 -18.80 13.05 -21.35
N ASP A 186 -18.36 13.75 -22.39
CA ASP A 186 -19.18 14.01 -23.57
C ASP A 186 -20.62 14.47 -23.29
N GLU A 187 -20.83 15.36 -22.31
CA GLU A 187 -22.12 16.06 -22.14
C GLU A 187 -22.50 16.88 -23.40
N GLY A 188 -21.56 17.01 -24.35
CA GLY A 188 -21.78 17.59 -25.68
C GLY A 188 -21.97 16.60 -26.85
N ILE A 189 -21.68 15.30 -26.74
CA ILE A 189 -21.91 14.36 -27.87
C ILE A 189 -23.29 13.73 -27.71
N GLY A 190 -24.30 14.55 -28.00
CA GLY A 190 -25.63 14.17 -28.44
C GLY A 190 -26.28 13.01 -27.68
N MET A 191 -27.28 13.34 -26.85
CA MET A 191 -28.38 12.41 -26.56
C MET A 191 -28.99 11.93 -27.89
N PHE A 192 -28.42 10.89 -28.49
CA PHE A 192 -29.12 10.12 -29.51
C PHE A 192 -30.33 9.53 -28.80
N THR A 193 -31.52 10.00 -29.17
CA THR A 193 -32.84 9.53 -28.73
C THR A 193 -33.10 8.11 -29.26
N GLY A 194 -32.19 7.18 -28.99
CA GLY A 194 -32.24 5.79 -29.42
C GLY A 194 -32.68 4.88 -28.28
N SER A 195 -33.59 3.96 -28.60
CA SER A 195 -34.17 2.95 -27.70
C SER A 195 -33.16 2.30 -26.72
N PRO A 196 -33.54 2.08 -25.44
CA PRO A 196 -32.71 1.46 -24.39
C PRO A 196 -32.03 0.14 -24.80
N SER A 197 -32.63 -0.58 -25.75
CA SER A 197 -32.13 -1.87 -26.25
C SER A 197 -30.79 -1.78 -27.01
N LYS A 198 -30.48 -0.64 -27.66
CA LYS A 198 -29.19 -0.45 -28.36
C LYS A 198 -28.04 -0.01 -27.43
N ARG A 199 -28.34 0.67 -26.32
CA ARG A 199 -27.32 1.19 -25.38
C ARG A 199 -26.53 0.07 -24.70
N ARG A 200 -27.18 -1.08 -24.43
CA ARG A 200 -26.56 -2.24 -23.78
C ARG A 200 -25.51 -2.96 -24.65
N ARG A 201 -25.54 -2.79 -25.98
CA ARG A 201 -24.52 -3.36 -26.89
C ARG A 201 -23.34 -2.41 -27.16
N ALA A 202 -23.48 -1.11 -26.91
CA ALA A 202 -22.39 -0.14 -27.07
C ALA A 202 -21.46 -0.10 -25.85
N SER A 203 -22.02 -0.13 -24.63
CA SER A 203 -21.22 -0.13 -23.39
C SER A 203 -20.33 -1.37 -23.23
N SER A 204 -20.68 -2.50 -23.83
CA SER A 204 -19.87 -3.74 -23.80
C SER A 204 -18.76 -3.78 -24.87
N ARG A 205 -18.68 -2.81 -25.79
CA ARG A 205 -17.73 -2.84 -26.92
C ARG A 205 -16.60 -1.81 -26.84
N THR A 206 -16.64 -0.84 -25.94
CA THR A 206 -15.60 0.20 -25.87
C THR A 206 -14.34 -0.23 -25.09
N TYR A 207 -14.32 -1.42 -24.48
CA TYR A 207 -13.15 -1.94 -23.75
C TYR A 207 -12.23 -2.86 -24.57
N ARG A 208 -12.48 -3.05 -25.88
CA ARG A 208 -11.68 -3.95 -26.72
C ARG A 208 -11.47 -3.41 -28.14
N HIS A 209 -10.54 -2.47 -28.26
CA HIS A 209 -9.54 -2.34 -29.33
C HIS A 209 -8.88 -0.96 -29.21
N LEU A 210 -7.98 -0.82 -28.24
CA LEU A 210 -6.85 0.10 -28.35
C LEU A 210 -5.63 -0.79 -28.61
N ASP A 211 -5.63 -1.42 -29.78
CA ASP A 211 -4.41 -1.98 -30.38
C ASP A 211 -3.84 -0.86 -31.26
N ASP A 212 -3.03 0.03 -30.69
CA ASP A 212 -2.08 0.86 -31.44
C ASP A 212 -1.00 1.41 -30.48
N ASP A 213 0.00 0.58 -30.21
CA ASP A 213 1.44 0.80 -29.89
C ASP A 213 1.98 2.00 -29.06
N SER A 214 1.16 2.89 -28.51
CA SER A 214 1.55 3.76 -27.39
C SER A 214 0.70 3.41 -26.19
N ALA A 215 1.03 2.28 -25.55
CA ALA A 215 0.61 2.03 -24.18
C ALA A 215 1.30 3.06 -23.27
N ASP A 216 0.82 4.31 -23.31
CA ASP A 216 1.09 5.31 -22.29
C ASP A 216 0.64 4.68 -20.97
N SER A 217 1.63 4.10 -20.28
CA SER A 217 1.41 3.41 -19.03
C SER A 217 0.83 4.44 -18.08
N LEU A 218 -0.46 4.34 -17.81
CA LEU A 218 -1.18 5.25 -16.94
C LEU A 218 -0.37 5.45 -15.66
N LEU A 219 -0.10 6.72 -15.35
CA LEU A 219 0.74 7.05 -14.21
C LEU A 219 0.13 6.43 -12.94
N PRO A 220 0.91 5.69 -12.13
CA PRO A 220 0.42 5.08 -10.89
C PRO A 220 -0.15 6.11 -9.91
N VAL A 221 0.33 7.35 -9.98
CA VAL A 221 -0.15 8.49 -9.19
C VAL A 221 -0.33 9.69 -10.11
N ALA A 222 -1.58 10.15 -10.25
CA ALA A 222 -1.94 11.33 -11.02
C ALA A 222 -1.37 12.60 -10.42
N SER A 223 -1.20 13.64 -11.24
CA SER A 223 -0.71 14.96 -10.79
C SER A 223 -1.60 15.62 -9.73
N SER A 224 -2.92 15.37 -9.73
CA SER A 224 -3.86 15.84 -8.71
C SER A 224 -3.94 14.95 -7.47
N ALA A 225 -3.42 13.71 -7.54
CA ALA A 225 -3.58 12.70 -6.50
C ALA A 225 -2.50 12.72 -5.41
N TRP A 226 -1.44 13.53 -5.56
CA TRP A 226 -0.36 13.62 -4.56
C TRP A 226 -0.88 13.94 -3.14
N PRO A 227 -1.78 14.93 -2.92
CA PRO A 227 -2.30 15.20 -1.58
C PRO A 227 -3.08 14.01 -0.98
N ILE A 228 -3.76 13.22 -1.83
CA ILE A 228 -4.52 12.04 -1.39
C ILE A 228 -3.59 10.88 -1.03
N LEU A 229 -2.51 10.67 -1.80
CA LEU A 229 -1.50 9.70 -1.40
C LEU A 229 -0.86 10.09 -0.06
N ASP A 230 -0.57 11.37 0.18
CA ASP A 230 -0.01 11.83 1.46
C ASP A 230 -0.98 11.56 2.62
N TRP A 231 -2.27 11.85 2.41
CA TRP A 231 -3.33 11.53 3.36
C TRP A 231 -3.42 10.03 3.66
N LEU A 232 -3.43 9.15 2.63
CA LEU A 232 -3.42 7.70 2.81
C LEU A 232 -2.21 7.22 3.62
N LEU A 233 -1.01 7.75 3.33
CA LEU A 233 0.20 7.40 4.07
C LEU A 233 0.11 7.79 5.55
N VAL A 234 -0.44 8.97 5.87
CA VAL A 234 -0.68 9.38 7.26
C VAL A 234 -1.63 8.44 7.97
N LEU A 235 -2.69 7.96 7.31
CA LEU A 235 -3.61 6.98 7.88
C LEU A 235 -2.90 5.65 8.17
N PHE A 236 -2.18 5.10 7.20
CA PHE A 236 -1.46 3.82 7.36
C PHE A 236 -0.36 3.88 8.42
N GLU A 237 0.40 4.98 8.49
CA GLU A 237 1.41 5.18 9.54
C GLU A 237 0.81 5.33 10.93
N THR A 238 -0.38 5.92 11.03
CA THR A 238 -1.10 6.06 12.31
C THR A 238 -1.68 4.73 12.75
N ASP A 239 -2.21 3.94 11.81
CA ASP A 239 -2.69 2.58 12.02
C ASP A 239 -1.56 1.63 12.46
N GLU A 240 -0.39 1.73 11.83
CA GLU A 240 0.81 0.99 12.20
C GLU A 240 1.28 1.30 13.63
N ARG A 241 1.30 2.59 14.02
CA ARG A 241 1.64 3.00 15.39
C ARG A 241 0.65 2.48 16.42
N ARG A 242 -0.65 2.46 16.10
CA ARG A 242 -1.68 1.88 16.98
C ARG A 242 -1.46 0.38 17.15
N THR A 243 -1.22 -0.33 16.05
CA THR A 243 -0.97 -1.78 16.06
C THR A 243 0.25 -2.14 16.92
N GLU A 244 1.34 -1.36 16.82
CA GLU A 244 2.52 -1.50 17.67
C GLU A 244 2.20 -1.22 19.17
N GLN A 245 1.38 -0.22 19.47
CA GLN A 245 0.95 0.08 20.85
C GLN A 245 0.09 -1.02 21.48
N GLU A 246 -0.62 -1.78 20.66
CA GLU A 246 -1.40 -2.96 21.07
C GLU A 246 -0.51 -4.20 21.31
N GLY A 247 0.82 -4.07 21.18
CA GLY A 247 1.79 -5.13 21.40
C GLY A 247 1.92 -6.10 20.22
N GLN A 248 1.30 -5.79 19.08
CA GLN A 248 1.48 -6.53 17.84
C GLN A 248 2.75 -6.08 17.12
N PRO A 249 3.29 -6.89 16.18
CA PRO A 249 4.33 -6.41 15.28
C PRO A 249 3.92 -5.10 14.62
N ARG A 250 4.89 -4.25 14.34
CA ARG A 250 4.64 -2.97 13.68
C ARG A 250 4.27 -3.21 12.21
N TYR A 251 2.99 -3.17 11.88
CA TYR A 251 2.43 -3.21 10.52
C TYR A 251 1.07 -2.49 10.48
N SER A 252 0.58 -2.11 9.29
CA SER A 252 -0.77 -1.55 9.12
C SER A 252 -1.76 -2.60 8.60
N PRO A 253 -2.72 -3.07 9.43
CA PRO A 253 -3.85 -3.88 8.96
C PRO A 253 -4.65 -3.21 7.84
N LEU A 254 -4.82 -1.88 7.89
CA LEU A 254 -5.56 -1.14 6.87
C LEU A 254 -4.84 -1.18 5.52
N LEU A 255 -3.52 -0.99 5.49
CA LEU A 255 -2.74 -1.14 4.25
C LEU A 255 -2.85 -2.57 3.70
N LEU A 256 -2.77 -3.58 4.56
CA LEU A 256 -2.90 -4.98 4.16
C LEU A 256 -4.28 -5.26 3.53
N SER A 257 -5.36 -4.65 4.03
CA SER A 257 -6.71 -4.76 3.46
C SER A 257 -6.85 -4.14 2.06
N GLN A 258 -5.89 -3.30 1.65
CA GLN A 258 -5.82 -2.70 0.32
C GLN A 258 -4.98 -3.55 -0.66
N ILE A 259 -4.48 -4.71 -0.23
CA ILE A 259 -3.75 -5.65 -1.06
C ILE A 259 -4.60 -6.91 -1.20
N PRO A 260 -4.90 -7.38 -2.43
CA PRO A 260 -5.74 -8.56 -2.61
C PRO A 260 -5.16 -9.77 -1.86
N PRO A 261 -5.95 -10.48 -1.03
CA PRO A 261 -5.48 -11.67 -0.35
C PRO A 261 -5.19 -12.78 -1.36
N ILE A 262 -4.31 -13.72 -1.00
CA ILE A 262 -4.08 -14.92 -1.80
C ILE A 262 -5.40 -15.70 -1.89
N ARG A 263 -5.96 -15.78 -3.10
CA ARG A 263 -7.08 -16.70 -3.38
C ARG A 263 -6.51 -18.11 -3.54
N SER A 264 -7.07 -19.08 -2.81
CA SER A 264 -6.50 -20.42 -2.59
C SER A 264 -6.16 -21.22 -3.86
N GLU A 265 -5.26 -22.20 -3.67
CA GLU A 265 -4.78 -23.34 -4.48
C GLU A 265 -4.42 -23.15 -5.98
N ALA A 266 -5.09 -22.26 -6.71
CA ALA A 266 -4.87 -22.03 -8.15
C ALA A 266 -3.74 -21.03 -8.46
N GLY A 267 -3.04 -20.52 -7.44
CA GLY A 267 -1.78 -19.79 -7.63
C GLY A 267 -1.91 -18.30 -8.01
N ALA A 268 -3.00 -17.63 -7.64
CA ALA A 268 -3.07 -16.18 -7.79
C ALA A 268 -2.06 -15.52 -6.83
N LYS A 269 -0.99 -14.95 -7.41
CA LYS A 269 0.05 -14.20 -6.71
C LYS A 269 -0.56 -12.97 -6.04
N TRP A 270 -0.02 -12.56 -4.89
CA TRP A 270 -0.34 -11.26 -4.30
C TRP A 270 -0.19 -10.16 -5.36
N ALA A 271 -1.21 -9.34 -5.56
CA ALA A 271 -1.12 -8.19 -6.46
C ALA A 271 -0.56 -6.98 -5.72
N VAL A 272 0.68 -7.13 -5.22
CA VAL A 272 1.45 -6.05 -4.59
C VAL A 272 1.91 -5.02 -5.63
N ASP A 273 1.73 -5.31 -6.92
CA ASP A 273 2.19 -4.47 -8.02
C ASP A 273 1.66 -3.03 -7.91
N ALA A 274 0.38 -2.80 -7.58
CA ALA A 274 -0.19 -1.46 -7.53
C ALA A 274 0.45 -0.52 -6.48
N PRO A 275 0.54 -0.89 -5.18
CA PRO A 275 1.27 -0.08 -4.21
C PRO A 275 2.76 0.03 -4.53
N LEU A 276 3.36 -1.00 -5.13
CA LEU A 276 4.76 -0.98 -5.51
C LEU A 276 5.02 -0.02 -6.69
N ASP A 277 4.14 -0.02 -7.69
CA ASP A 277 4.13 0.92 -8.81
C ASP A 277 4.06 2.35 -8.31
N ALA A 278 3.16 2.63 -7.37
CA ALA A 278 3.05 3.93 -6.73
C ALA A 278 4.35 4.30 -5.99
N ALA A 279 4.91 3.40 -5.18
CA ALA A 279 6.14 3.66 -4.43
C ALA A 279 7.34 3.97 -5.34
N PHE A 280 7.57 3.16 -6.38
CA PHE A 280 8.66 3.39 -7.34
C PHE A 280 8.42 4.63 -8.19
N HIS A 281 7.17 4.87 -8.60
CA HIS A 281 6.82 6.10 -9.32
C HIS A 281 7.14 7.35 -8.49
N CYS A 282 6.87 7.32 -7.18
CA CYS A 282 7.22 8.39 -6.24
C CYS A 282 8.74 8.57 -6.10
N LEU A 283 9.49 7.47 -6.01
CA LEU A 283 10.94 7.50 -5.75
C LEU A 283 11.77 8.03 -6.94
N ILE A 284 11.26 7.91 -8.16
CA ILE A 284 11.90 8.43 -9.38
C ILE A 284 11.56 9.91 -9.67
N GLN A 285 10.70 10.54 -8.87
CA GLN A 285 10.37 11.96 -9.06
C GLN A 285 11.54 12.85 -8.62
N ASP A 286 11.69 14.02 -9.26
CA ASP A 286 12.70 15.01 -8.85
C ASP A 286 12.34 15.71 -7.53
N ASP A 287 11.04 15.80 -7.22
CA ASP A 287 10.54 16.43 -6.01
C ASP A 287 10.83 15.57 -4.76
N LEU A 288 11.64 16.12 -3.84
CA LEU A 288 12.01 15.48 -2.58
C LEU A 288 10.80 15.06 -1.74
N ARG A 289 9.69 15.82 -1.75
CA ARG A 289 8.47 15.45 -1.03
C ARG A 289 7.86 14.20 -1.62
N LYS A 290 7.79 14.10 -2.95
CA LYS A 290 7.27 12.91 -3.64
C LYS A 290 8.18 11.70 -3.40
N ARG A 291 9.50 11.87 -3.48
CA ARG A 291 10.46 10.81 -3.12
C ARG A 291 10.28 10.33 -1.69
N SER A 292 10.09 11.25 -0.74
CA SER A 292 9.82 10.94 0.66
C SER A 292 8.53 10.13 0.82
N MET A 293 7.46 10.45 0.08
CA MET A 293 6.23 9.66 0.07
C MET A 293 6.44 8.23 -0.44
N GLY A 294 7.27 8.07 -1.48
CA GLY A 294 7.67 6.74 -1.96
C GLY A 294 8.43 5.92 -0.92
N ALA A 295 9.37 6.55 -0.20
CA ALA A 295 10.11 5.91 0.88
C ALA A 295 9.22 5.53 2.08
N ARG A 296 8.26 6.40 2.45
CA ARG A 296 7.23 6.12 3.47
C ARG A 296 6.37 4.93 3.07
N LEU A 297 5.84 4.90 1.83
CA LEU A 297 5.06 3.78 1.32
C LEU A 297 5.85 2.47 1.33
N LEU A 298 7.09 2.51 0.84
CA LEU A 298 7.96 1.33 0.82
C LEU A 298 8.28 0.84 2.24
N THR A 299 8.47 1.74 3.20
CA THR A 299 8.64 1.40 4.61
C THR A 299 7.42 0.67 5.18
N LEU A 300 6.22 1.18 4.93
CA LEU A 300 4.97 0.53 5.36
C LEU A 300 4.84 -0.88 4.77
N MET A 301 5.17 -1.06 3.48
CA MET A 301 5.15 -2.37 2.82
C MET A 301 6.20 -3.33 3.40
N ILE A 302 7.40 -2.83 3.70
CA ILE A 302 8.44 -3.62 4.39
C ILE A 302 7.95 -4.04 5.78
N ASN A 303 7.26 -3.17 6.50
CA ASN A 303 6.70 -3.48 7.82
C ASN A 303 5.63 -4.57 7.77
N LEU A 304 4.87 -4.70 6.67
CA LEU A 304 3.96 -5.85 6.48
C LEU A 304 4.69 -7.21 6.53
N THR A 305 5.96 -7.27 6.11
CA THR A 305 6.79 -8.50 6.14
C THR A 305 7.15 -8.97 7.54
N SER A 306 6.90 -8.13 8.57
CA SER A 306 6.99 -8.54 9.97
C SER A 306 5.87 -9.50 10.39
N THR A 307 4.89 -9.74 9.52
CA THR A 307 3.76 -10.65 9.75
C THR A 307 3.80 -11.87 8.84
N THR A 308 3.14 -12.94 9.25
CA THR A 308 2.89 -14.12 8.39
C THR A 308 1.79 -13.87 7.35
N LEU A 309 1.11 -12.74 7.43
CA LEU A 309 0.00 -12.35 6.55
C LEU A 309 0.49 -11.78 5.21
N PHE A 310 1.79 -11.58 5.03
CA PHE A 310 2.37 -11.00 3.82
C PHE A 310 3.60 -11.80 3.37
N ASP A 311 3.62 -12.24 2.12
CA ASP A 311 4.68 -13.12 1.60
C ASP A 311 5.97 -12.32 1.30
N LEU A 312 6.91 -12.36 2.24
CA LEU A 312 8.22 -11.75 2.11
C LEU A 312 9.00 -12.26 0.88
N SER A 313 8.94 -13.55 0.55
CA SER A 313 9.73 -14.11 -0.55
C SER A 313 9.25 -13.59 -1.91
N LEU A 314 7.92 -13.53 -2.08
CA LEU A 314 7.30 -12.93 -3.26
C LEU A 314 7.59 -11.43 -3.32
N PHE A 315 7.46 -10.71 -2.21
CA PHE A 315 7.75 -9.29 -2.16
C PHE A 315 9.20 -8.96 -2.53
N LEU A 316 10.18 -9.74 -2.03
CA LEU A 316 11.58 -9.61 -2.42
C LEU A 316 11.78 -9.84 -3.93
N ASN A 317 11.09 -10.82 -4.54
CA ASN A 317 11.15 -11.04 -5.99
C ASN A 317 10.62 -9.84 -6.78
N LEU A 318 9.48 -9.27 -6.33
CA LEU A 318 8.87 -8.12 -6.98
C LEU A 318 9.75 -6.87 -6.84
N MET A 319 10.37 -6.66 -5.68
CA MET A 319 11.34 -5.59 -5.49
C MET A 319 12.54 -5.75 -6.44
N LEU A 320 13.13 -6.94 -6.50
CA LEU A 320 14.26 -7.25 -7.40
C LEU A 320 13.93 -7.12 -8.87
N SER A 321 12.68 -7.29 -9.30
CA SER A 321 12.30 -7.07 -10.70
C SER A 321 12.21 -5.58 -11.07
N ARG A 322 12.13 -4.67 -10.09
CA ARG A 322 12.07 -3.20 -10.31
C ARG A 322 13.41 -2.50 -10.16
N PHE A 323 14.33 -3.03 -9.35
CA PHE A 323 15.68 -2.49 -9.17
C PHE A 323 16.57 -2.40 -10.44
N PRO A 324 16.48 -3.27 -11.46
CA PRO A 324 17.37 -3.16 -12.63
C PRO A 324 17.00 -2.04 -13.59
N SER A 325 15.98 -1.22 -13.28
CA SER A 325 15.72 0.01 -14.02
C SER A 325 16.79 1.05 -13.69
N LYS A 326 17.50 1.54 -14.71
CA LYS A 326 18.57 2.56 -14.59
C LYS A 326 18.15 3.85 -13.88
N ALA A 327 16.86 4.05 -13.64
CA ALA A 327 16.31 5.25 -13.06
C ALA A 327 16.58 5.43 -11.55
N LEU A 328 16.89 4.36 -10.80
CA LEU A 328 16.96 4.47 -9.34
C LEU A 328 17.99 3.51 -8.70
N PRO A 329 19.19 4.01 -8.34
CA PRO A 329 20.21 3.23 -7.65
C PRO A 329 19.71 2.64 -6.31
N LEU A 330 20.18 1.44 -5.98
CA LEU A 330 19.86 0.75 -4.71
C LEU A 330 20.22 1.61 -3.49
N GLN A 331 21.37 2.30 -3.56
CA GLN A 331 21.86 3.21 -2.52
C GLN A 331 20.85 4.31 -2.20
N ASP A 332 20.28 4.93 -3.24
CA ASP A 332 19.34 6.03 -3.06
C ASP A 332 18.09 5.57 -2.32
N ILE A 333 17.56 4.39 -2.69
CA ILE A 333 16.40 3.81 -2.00
C ILE A 333 16.75 3.52 -0.54
N PHE A 334 17.87 2.85 -0.29
CA PHE A 334 18.25 2.45 1.06
C PHE A 334 18.62 3.60 1.99
N SER A 335 19.11 4.72 1.44
CA SER A 335 19.39 5.94 2.21
C SER A 335 18.11 6.66 2.68
N LEU A 336 17.00 6.48 1.95
CA LEU A 336 15.71 7.08 2.28
C LEU A 336 14.91 6.26 3.30
N LEU A 337 15.26 4.99 3.51
CA LEU A 337 14.55 4.11 4.44
C LEU A 337 15.05 4.28 5.88
N PRO A 338 14.14 4.31 6.88
CA PRO A 338 14.54 4.44 8.29
C PRO A 338 15.24 3.17 8.78
N PRO A 339 16.24 3.27 9.67
CA PRO A 339 17.01 2.12 10.16
C PRO A 339 16.27 1.33 11.25
N SER A 340 15.02 0.94 11.00
CA SER A 340 14.26 0.05 11.89
C SER A 340 14.76 -1.39 11.78
N GLN A 341 14.52 -2.21 12.82
CA GLN A 341 14.93 -3.62 12.80
C GLN A 341 14.31 -4.38 11.60
N THR A 342 13.03 -4.12 11.28
CA THR A 342 12.36 -4.74 10.13
C THR A 342 12.98 -4.31 8.81
N VAL A 343 13.30 -3.02 8.65
CA VAL A 343 13.96 -2.51 7.43
C VAL A 343 15.36 -3.07 7.28
N LEU A 344 16.16 -3.13 8.34
CA LEU A 344 17.50 -3.71 8.28
C LEU A 344 17.45 -5.21 7.92
N ARG A 345 16.51 -5.97 8.50
CA ARG A 345 16.30 -7.38 8.14
C ARG A 345 15.91 -7.52 6.66
N PHE A 346 15.02 -6.65 6.19
CA PHE A 346 14.63 -6.60 4.79
C PHE A 346 15.82 -6.29 3.87
N LYS A 347 16.65 -5.28 4.20
CA LYS A 347 17.87 -4.95 3.44
C LYS A 347 18.83 -6.14 3.34
N VAL A 348 19.07 -6.85 4.46
CA VAL A 348 19.91 -8.06 4.48
C VAL A 348 19.35 -9.11 3.53
N LEU A 349 18.06 -9.43 3.64
CA LEU A 349 17.43 -10.48 2.82
C LEU A 349 17.36 -10.11 1.33
N LEU A 350 17.12 -8.84 1.02
CA LEU A 350 17.10 -8.33 -0.35
C LEU A 350 18.49 -8.36 -0.99
N CYS A 351 19.52 -7.88 -0.29
CA CYS A 351 20.90 -7.93 -0.79
C CYS A 351 21.41 -9.36 -0.90
N HIS A 352 21.11 -10.20 0.09
CA HIS A 352 21.44 -11.63 0.07
C HIS A 352 20.88 -12.30 -1.18
N LYS A 353 19.59 -12.06 -1.48
CA LYS A 353 18.92 -12.61 -2.65
C LYS A 353 19.50 -12.06 -3.95
N TYR A 354 19.70 -10.75 -4.04
CA TYR A 354 20.33 -10.10 -5.20
C TYR A 354 21.71 -10.69 -5.53
N LEU A 355 22.57 -10.83 -4.52
CA LEU A 355 23.92 -11.39 -4.67
C LEU A 355 23.91 -12.90 -4.96
N SER A 356 22.87 -13.60 -4.53
CA SER A 356 22.68 -15.02 -4.84
C SER A 356 22.23 -15.23 -6.28
N ASP A 357 21.28 -14.43 -6.76
CA ASP A 357 20.67 -14.53 -8.09
C ASP A 357 21.62 -14.06 -9.21
N THR A 358 22.55 -13.16 -8.90
CA THR A 358 23.59 -12.68 -9.84
C THR A 358 24.75 -13.67 -10.02
N SER A 359 24.73 -14.81 -9.32
CA SER A 359 25.78 -15.82 -9.41
C SER A 359 25.69 -16.63 -10.73
N PRO A 360 26.73 -16.59 -11.58
CA PRO A 360 26.70 -17.29 -12.88
C PRO A 360 26.79 -18.83 -12.76
N SER A 361 27.18 -19.33 -11.58
CA SER A 361 27.23 -20.77 -11.32
C SER A 361 25.84 -21.40 -11.17
N GLY A 362 24.80 -20.60 -10.98
CA GLY A 362 23.44 -21.07 -11.08
C GLY A 362 23.04 -21.07 -12.55
N ARG A 363 22.97 -22.24 -13.20
CA ARG A 363 22.07 -22.37 -14.37
C ARG A 363 20.77 -21.71 -13.94
N PRO A 364 20.26 -20.67 -14.64
CA PRO A 364 19.05 -20.01 -14.24
C PRO A 364 18.04 -21.13 -14.07
N SER A 365 17.54 -21.32 -12.86
CA SER A 365 16.41 -22.21 -12.60
C SER A 365 15.19 -21.50 -13.18
N ARG A 366 15.20 -21.28 -14.49
CA ARG A 366 14.02 -21.38 -15.33
C ARG A 366 13.62 -22.83 -15.19
N ALA A 367 13.00 -23.17 -14.06
CA ALA A 367 12.00 -24.21 -14.06
C ALA A 367 11.11 -23.84 -15.24
N PRO A 368 11.12 -24.61 -16.35
CA PRO A 368 10.20 -24.32 -17.42
C PRO A 368 8.83 -24.30 -16.75
N VAL A 369 8.06 -23.23 -16.97
CA VAL A 369 6.62 -23.22 -16.73
C VAL A 369 5.99 -24.17 -17.76
N ARG A 370 6.42 -25.44 -17.77
CA ARG A 370 5.62 -26.53 -18.26
C ARG A 370 4.62 -26.75 -17.15
N ALA A 371 3.40 -26.26 -17.37
CA ALA A 371 2.22 -26.74 -16.70
C ALA A 371 2.19 -28.27 -16.89
N GLN A 372 2.86 -29.00 -16.00
CA GLN A 372 2.59 -30.41 -15.80
C GLN A 372 1.13 -30.45 -15.33
N PRO A 373 0.21 -31.04 -16.12
CA PRO A 373 -1.18 -31.17 -15.69
C PRO A 373 -1.16 -31.97 -14.38
N ARG A 374 -1.45 -31.31 -13.25
CA ARG A 374 -1.61 -32.03 -11.98
C ARG A 374 -2.77 -33.01 -12.17
N PRO A 375 -2.63 -34.27 -11.73
CA PRO A 375 -3.74 -35.21 -11.70
C PRO A 375 -4.91 -34.57 -10.96
N VAL A 376 -6.01 -34.34 -11.66
CA VAL A 376 -7.26 -33.87 -11.06
C VAL A 376 -7.67 -34.96 -10.07
N PRO A 377 -7.79 -34.68 -8.76
CA PRO A 377 -8.29 -35.67 -7.82
C PRO A 377 -9.67 -36.08 -8.29
N HIS A 378 -9.85 -37.37 -8.57
CA HIS A 378 -11.13 -37.94 -8.95
C HIS A 378 -12.12 -37.57 -7.87
N ARG A 379 -13.02 -36.63 -8.21
CA ARG A 379 -14.15 -36.25 -7.38
C ARG A 379 -15.03 -37.48 -7.29
N GLU A 380 -14.82 -38.31 -6.28
CA GLU A 380 -15.71 -39.41 -5.91
C GLU A 380 -17.09 -38.79 -5.75
N ARG A 381 -17.92 -39.07 -6.73
CA ARG A 381 -19.33 -38.73 -6.78
C ARG A 381 -19.99 -39.58 -5.70
N ARG A 382 -19.95 -39.11 -4.44
CA ARG A 382 -20.78 -39.64 -3.36
C ARG A 382 -22.23 -39.53 -3.81
N MET A 383 -22.74 -40.64 -4.37
CA MET A 383 -24.16 -40.84 -4.50
C MET A 383 -24.73 -40.85 -3.09
N LEU A 384 -25.59 -39.87 -2.85
CA LEU A 384 -26.36 -39.76 -1.63
C LEU A 384 -27.37 -40.91 -1.65
N ASP A 385 -27.02 -42.03 -1.04
CA ASP A 385 -27.95 -43.12 -0.83
C ASP A 385 -28.92 -42.72 0.29
N ARG A 386 -30.18 -42.67 -0.08
CA ARG A 386 -31.30 -42.18 0.72
C ARG A 386 -31.95 -43.40 1.33
N SER A 387 -31.58 -43.74 2.56
CA SER A 387 -32.31 -44.73 3.34
C SER A 387 -32.34 -44.36 4.83
N THR A 388 -33.49 -43.81 5.21
CA THR A 388 -34.28 -44.22 6.38
C THR A 388 -33.59 -45.10 7.42
N ARG A 389 -33.48 -44.61 8.66
CA ARG A 389 -34.16 -45.24 9.81
C ARG A 389 -34.21 -44.34 11.03
N ASN A 390 -35.41 -44.26 11.59
CA ASN A 390 -35.71 -43.82 12.94
C ASN A 390 -34.77 -44.48 13.96
N GLU A 391 -34.39 -43.76 15.02
CA GLU A 391 -34.70 -44.19 16.38
C GLU A 391 -34.50 -43.06 17.39
N THR A 392 -35.56 -42.89 18.16
CA THR A 392 -35.78 -42.04 19.31
C THR A 392 -35.01 -42.51 20.54
N ALA A 393 -34.78 -41.54 21.43
CA ALA A 393 -34.58 -41.67 22.88
C ALA A 393 -33.22 -42.17 23.36
N ALA A 394 -32.51 -41.29 24.07
CA ALA A 394 -32.30 -41.41 25.53
C ALA A 394 -31.05 -40.60 25.92
N ASP A 395 -31.31 -39.42 26.46
CA ASP A 395 -30.91 -39.04 27.81
C ASP A 395 -29.57 -39.60 28.32
N LYS A 396 -28.48 -38.85 28.12
CA LYS A 396 -27.29 -38.88 28.98
C LYS A 396 -26.68 -37.50 29.12
N THR A 397 -27.09 -36.82 30.17
CA THR A 397 -26.32 -35.82 30.91
C THR A 397 -24.96 -36.42 31.28
N SER A 398 -23.93 -36.07 30.52
CA SER A 398 -22.53 -36.25 30.93
C SER A 398 -21.87 -34.88 30.88
N SER A 399 -21.61 -34.38 32.08
CA SER A 399 -20.72 -33.26 32.36
C SER A 399 -19.33 -33.56 31.79
N LEU A 400 -19.11 -33.16 30.54
CA LEU A 400 -17.77 -33.04 29.99
C LEU A 400 -17.13 -31.80 30.63
N ILE A 401 -16.24 -32.05 31.58
CA ILE A 401 -15.16 -31.12 31.93
C ILE A 401 -14.33 -30.98 30.65
N GLN A 402 -14.67 -29.96 29.86
CA GLN A 402 -13.93 -29.56 28.69
C GLN A 402 -12.61 -28.97 29.20
N PRO A 403 -11.45 -29.58 28.93
CA PRO A 403 -10.19 -28.94 29.28
C PRO A 403 -10.17 -27.60 28.56
N GLN A 404 -10.03 -26.51 29.33
CA GLN A 404 -9.73 -25.19 28.81
C GLN A 404 -8.42 -25.31 28.02
N ARG A 405 -8.53 -25.66 26.73
CA ARG A 405 -7.46 -25.46 25.77
C ARG A 405 -7.30 -23.96 25.71
N GLU A 406 -6.30 -23.46 26.43
CA GLU A 406 -5.72 -22.15 26.18
C GLU A 406 -5.48 -22.06 24.67
N THR A 407 -6.40 -21.38 24.00
CA THR A 407 -6.34 -21.10 22.58
C THR A 407 -5.27 -20.02 22.44
N THR A 408 -4.02 -20.46 22.52
CA THR A 408 -2.85 -19.65 22.18
C THR A 408 -3.08 -19.17 20.76
N SER A 409 -3.49 -17.90 20.65
CA SER A 409 -3.76 -17.27 19.37
C SER A 409 -2.50 -17.43 18.52
N PRO A 410 -2.60 -17.90 17.26
CA PRO A 410 -1.43 -18.10 16.43
C PRO A 410 -0.63 -16.81 16.35
N SER A 411 0.65 -16.86 16.70
CA SER A 411 1.54 -15.70 16.64
C SER A 411 1.58 -15.16 15.21
N ILE A 412 1.08 -13.93 15.02
CA ILE A 412 1.09 -13.24 13.72
C ILE A 412 2.52 -12.83 13.32
N ALA A 413 3.42 -12.68 14.29
CA ALA A 413 4.82 -12.29 14.05
C ALA A 413 5.55 -13.30 13.16
N SER A 414 6.08 -12.80 12.04
CA SER A 414 6.95 -13.55 11.14
C SER A 414 8.32 -13.77 11.79
N ARG A 415 8.79 -15.02 11.76
CA ARG A 415 10.16 -15.38 12.10
C ARG A 415 10.95 -15.56 10.81
N SER A 416 11.29 -14.46 10.15
CA SER A 416 12.21 -14.49 9.01
C SER A 416 13.58 -14.94 9.51
N ILE A 417 14.06 -16.09 9.05
CA ILE A 417 15.39 -16.60 9.41
C ILE A 417 16.42 -15.77 8.66
N LEU A 418 17.31 -15.11 9.41
CA LEU A 418 18.44 -14.40 8.81
C LEU A 418 19.49 -15.41 8.29
N PRO A 419 20.18 -15.11 7.19
CA PRO A 419 21.29 -15.94 6.73
C PRO A 419 22.38 -16.05 7.79
N SER A 420 23.10 -17.18 7.81
CA SER A 420 24.22 -17.38 8.73
C SER A 420 25.38 -16.42 8.40
N ALA A 421 26.19 -16.09 9.41
CA ALA A 421 27.28 -15.13 9.26
C ALA A 421 28.33 -15.63 8.25
N LYS A 422 28.61 -16.94 8.26
CA LYS A 422 29.47 -17.57 7.25
C LYS A 422 28.90 -17.41 5.84
N HIS A 423 27.61 -17.64 5.65
CA HIS A 423 27.01 -17.52 4.32
C HIS A 423 27.04 -16.08 3.80
N ILE A 424 26.85 -15.09 4.68
CA ILE A 424 27.02 -13.67 4.34
C ILE A 424 28.46 -13.38 3.93
N SER A 425 29.44 -13.87 4.70
CA SER A 425 30.87 -13.71 4.36
C SER A 425 31.22 -14.32 3.00
N ASP A 426 30.74 -15.54 2.73
CA ASP A 426 30.98 -16.24 1.47
C ASP A 426 30.40 -15.47 0.28
N LEU A 427 29.23 -14.83 0.44
CA LEU A 427 28.62 -13.99 -0.58
C LEU A 427 29.40 -12.68 -0.81
N VAL A 428 29.94 -12.07 0.25
CA VAL A 428 30.69 -10.82 0.16
C VAL A 428 32.04 -11.03 -0.52
N ILE A 429 32.76 -12.11 -0.21
CA ILE A 429 34.07 -12.41 -0.79
C ILE A 429 33.95 -12.82 -2.26
N ARG A 430 32.79 -13.35 -2.68
CA ARG A 430 32.60 -13.85 -4.04
C ARG A 430 32.94 -12.79 -5.11
N PRO A 431 33.81 -13.09 -6.08
CA PRO A 431 34.12 -12.16 -7.16
C PRO A 431 32.88 -11.90 -8.02
N SER A 432 32.79 -10.68 -8.57
CA SER A 432 31.72 -10.30 -9.48
C SER A 432 32.18 -10.53 -10.92
N ASP A 433 31.65 -11.56 -11.57
CA ASP A 433 32.08 -11.94 -12.92
C ASP A 433 31.58 -10.97 -14.03
N SER A 434 30.68 -10.04 -13.69
CA SER A 434 30.11 -9.05 -14.62
C SER A 434 30.67 -7.65 -14.37
N SER A 435 31.46 -7.14 -15.33
CA SER A 435 31.98 -5.77 -15.34
C SER A 435 30.88 -4.70 -15.40
N ALA A 436 29.70 -5.03 -15.96
CA ALA A 436 28.60 -4.08 -16.11
C ALA A 436 27.82 -3.79 -14.81
N HIS A 437 27.94 -4.65 -13.80
CA HIS A 437 27.19 -4.54 -12.53
C HIS A 437 28.12 -4.31 -11.33
N THR A 438 29.38 -3.99 -11.58
CA THR A 438 30.44 -3.99 -10.56
C THR A 438 30.20 -2.97 -9.45
N ALA A 439 29.66 -1.79 -9.76
CA ALA A 439 29.27 -0.80 -8.76
C ALA A 439 28.05 -1.24 -7.93
N HIS A 440 26.99 -1.73 -8.57
CA HIS A 440 25.76 -2.13 -7.88
C HIS A 440 26.00 -3.32 -6.94
N THR A 441 26.83 -4.28 -7.38
CA THR A 441 27.24 -5.41 -6.56
C THR A 441 28.08 -4.97 -5.36
N ALA A 442 28.99 -4.00 -5.53
CA ALA A 442 29.75 -3.46 -4.39
C ALA A 442 28.83 -2.78 -3.36
N TYR A 443 27.86 -1.97 -3.81
CA TYR A 443 26.86 -1.36 -2.93
C TYR A 443 25.99 -2.41 -2.21
N ALA A 444 25.53 -3.44 -2.92
CA ALA A 444 24.74 -4.50 -2.30
C ALA A 444 25.54 -5.29 -1.25
N LYS A 445 26.83 -5.53 -1.46
CA LYS A 445 27.72 -6.14 -0.46
C LYS A 445 27.92 -5.24 0.75
N PHE A 446 28.14 -3.94 0.53
CA PHE A 446 28.28 -2.94 1.59
C PHE A 446 27.02 -2.86 2.46
N GLU A 447 25.85 -2.76 1.83
CA GLU A 447 24.55 -2.68 2.52
C GLU A 447 24.19 -3.99 3.22
N LEU A 448 24.52 -5.15 2.64
CA LEU A 448 24.37 -6.45 3.30
C LEU A 448 25.16 -6.51 4.60
N LEU A 449 26.45 -6.18 4.57
CA LEU A 449 27.32 -6.24 5.75
C LEU A 449 26.94 -5.21 6.80
N SER A 450 26.80 -3.94 6.41
CA SER A 450 26.48 -2.86 7.34
C SER A 450 25.14 -3.10 8.03
N SER A 451 24.10 -3.47 7.28
CA SER A 451 22.78 -3.77 7.86
C SER A 451 22.82 -4.99 8.78
N TYR A 452 23.56 -6.03 8.42
CA TYR A 452 23.72 -7.22 9.27
C TYR A 452 24.47 -6.91 10.56
N MET A 453 25.56 -6.15 10.50
CA MET A 453 26.34 -5.72 11.66
C MET A 453 25.49 -4.86 12.61
N ILE A 454 24.73 -3.90 12.09
CA ILE A 454 23.82 -3.08 12.90
C ILE A 454 22.76 -3.96 13.56
N LEU A 455 22.17 -4.93 12.84
CA LEU A 455 21.22 -5.87 13.44
C LEU A 455 21.82 -6.68 14.58
N GLN A 456 23.04 -7.21 14.41
CA GLN A 456 23.73 -7.96 15.46
C GLN A 456 24.04 -7.07 16.67
N SER A 457 24.38 -5.79 16.44
CA SER A 457 24.62 -4.82 17.52
C SER A 457 23.38 -4.53 18.36
N GLN A 458 22.21 -4.43 17.71
CA GLN A 458 20.92 -4.14 18.34
C GLN A 458 20.27 -5.36 18.97
N ALA A 459 20.64 -6.57 18.54
CA ALA A 459 20.09 -7.81 19.08
C ALA A 459 20.49 -8.02 20.55
N ALA A 460 19.56 -8.59 21.32
CA ALA A 460 19.85 -9.02 22.69
C ALA A 460 20.99 -10.04 22.70
N GLN A 461 21.75 -10.13 23.79
CA GLN A 461 22.94 -10.98 23.86
C GLN A 461 22.63 -12.46 23.54
N SER A 462 21.43 -12.94 23.88
CA SER A 462 20.96 -14.30 23.58
C SER A 462 20.52 -14.51 22.12
N GLU A 463 20.25 -13.44 21.38
CA GLU A 463 19.83 -13.49 19.97
C GLU A 463 20.99 -13.24 19.00
N ARG A 464 22.14 -12.79 19.50
CA ARG A 464 23.34 -12.55 18.70
C ARG A 464 23.87 -13.86 18.15
N SER A 465 24.29 -13.83 16.88
CA SER A 465 24.92 -14.97 16.24
C SER A 465 26.30 -15.22 16.87
N GLU A 466 26.48 -16.38 17.51
CA GLU A 466 27.78 -16.80 18.04
C GLU A 466 28.84 -16.89 16.93
N GLU A 467 28.43 -17.35 15.75
CA GLU A 467 29.29 -17.42 14.57
C GLU A 467 29.77 -16.02 14.14
N PHE A 468 28.88 -15.03 14.14
CA PHE A 468 29.25 -13.64 13.85
C PHE A 468 30.27 -13.10 14.87
N LEU A 469 30.04 -13.32 16.16
CA LEU A 469 30.95 -12.89 17.22
C LEU A 469 32.33 -13.55 17.09
N ALA A 470 32.38 -14.84 16.74
CA ALA A 470 33.63 -15.54 16.47
C ALA A 470 34.35 -14.95 15.26
N MET A 471 33.64 -14.70 14.15
CA MET A 471 34.21 -14.07 12.95
C MET A 471 34.78 -12.68 13.20
N LEU A 472 34.14 -11.89 14.06
CA LEU A 472 34.62 -10.57 14.46
C LEU A 472 35.91 -10.68 15.28
N LYS A 473 35.94 -11.56 16.29
CA LYS A 473 37.13 -11.82 17.14
C LYS A 473 38.33 -12.31 16.35
N ASP A 474 38.11 -13.24 15.41
CA ASP A 474 39.17 -13.85 14.60
C ASP A 474 39.63 -12.95 13.44
N ARG A 475 39.07 -11.74 13.30
CA ARG A 475 39.28 -10.81 12.17
C ARG A 475 38.95 -11.38 10.79
N ARG A 476 38.22 -12.49 10.73
CA ARG A 476 37.76 -13.10 9.45
C ARG A 476 36.85 -12.15 8.68
N LEU A 477 36.00 -11.41 9.39
CA LEU A 477 35.11 -10.44 8.76
C LEU A 477 35.89 -9.23 8.20
N ALA A 478 36.91 -8.73 8.91
CA ALA A 478 37.76 -7.64 8.42
C ALA A 478 38.52 -8.05 7.15
N LYS A 479 39.08 -9.25 7.13
CA LYS A 479 39.70 -9.82 5.93
C LYS A 479 38.71 -9.94 4.77
N ALA A 480 37.47 -10.38 5.03
CA ALA A 480 36.44 -10.45 4.00
C ALA A 480 36.11 -9.08 3.38
N VAL A 481 36.16 -8.00 4.17
CA VAL A 481 36.00 -6.62 3.70
C VAL A 481 37.20 -6.20 2.84
N GLU A 482 38.43 -6.48 3.28
CA GLU A 482 39.64 -6.19 2.51
C GLU A 482 39.66 -6.94 1.17
N ASP A 483 39.33 -8.24 1.17
CA ASP A 483 39.28 -9.07 -0.03
C ASP A 483 38.20 -8.58 -1.02
N SER A 484 37.08 -8.04 -0.52
CA SER A 484 35.95 -7.63 -1.36
C SER A 484 36.09 -6.22 -1.94
N PHE A 485 36.70 -5.30 -1.18
CA PHE A 485 36.78 -3.88 -1.54
C PHE A 485 38.19 -3.38 -1.85
N GLY A 486 39.24 -4.13 -1.50
CA GLY A 486 40.63 -3.66 -1.55
C GLY A 486 41.41 -3.93 -2.84
N ILE A 487 40.97 -4.84 -3.72
CA ILE A 487 41.81 -5.31 -4.83
C ILE A 487 41.02 -5.35 -6.15
N LEU A 488 40.94 -4.24 -6.88
CA LEU A 488 40.64 -4.25 -8.32
C LEU A 488 41.28 -3.03 -9.02
N HIS A 489 41.91 -3.24 -10.17
CA HIS A 489 42.26 -2.18 -11.14
C HIS A 489 40.96 -1.65 -11.77
N VAL A 490 40.30 -0.72 -11.10
CA VAL A 490 39.10 -0.03 -11.59
C VAL A 490 39.44 1.44 -11.81
N ASN A 491 38.58 2.18 -12.52
CA ASN A 491 38.69 3.63 -12.64
C ASN A 491 38.83 4.29 -11.26
N ASP A 492 39.63 5.34 -11.17
CA ASP A 492 39.97 6.05 -9.92
C ASP A 492 38.73 6.44 -9.10
N ASP A 493 37.63 6.87 -9.76
CA ASP A 493 36.38 7.25 -9.11
C ASP A 493 35.71 6.07 -8.38
N GLU A 494 35.65 4.89 -9.00
CA GLU A 494 35.06 3.69 -8.37
C GLU A 494 35.94 3.17 -7.23
N GLN A 495 37.27 3.33 -7.37
CA GLN A 495 38.22 2.97 -6.32
C GLN A 495 38.01 3.84 -5.07
N HIS A 496 37.82 5.15 -5.23
CA HIS A 496 37.56 6.05 -4.11
C HIS A 496 36.28 5.69 -3.34
N VAL A 497 35.19 5.40 -4.07
CA VAL A 497 33.91 4.98 -3.47
C VAL A 497 34.09 3.68 -2.67
N ARG A 498 34.83 2.72 -3.21
CA ARG A 498 35.07 1.42 -2.55
C ARG A 498 35.96 1.54 -1.33
N GLU A 499 36.97 2.38 -1.36
CA GLU A 499 37.80 2.64 -0.18
C GLU A 499 36.95 3.28 0.92
N GLY A 500 36.07 4.23 0.59
CA GLY A 500 35.12 4.79 1.56
C GLY A 500 34.17 3.75 2.16
N MET A 501 33.66 2.81 1.36
CA MET A 501 32.86 1.67 1.85
C MET A 501 33.66 0.77 2.82
N LYS A 502 34.90 0.45 2.45
CA LYS A 502 35.81 -0.37 3.26
C LYS A 502 36.10 0.30 4.59
N GLU A 503 36.52 1.56 4.59
CA GLU A 503 36.79 2.35 5.79
C GLU A 503 35.55 2.44 6.69
N GLY A 504 34.37 2.67 6.10
CA GLY A 504 33.10 2.70 6.83
C GLY A 504 32.77 1.38 7.54
N LEU A 505 32.97 0.24 6.86
CA LEU A 505 32.74 -1.09 7.45
C LEU A 505 33.76 -1.42 8.55
N LEU A 506 35.06 -1.13 8.32
CA LEU A 506 36.10 -1.34 9.33
C LEU A 506 35.89 -0.43 10.55
N GLY A 507 35.47 0.82 10.34
CA GLY A 507 35.07 1.74 11.39
C GLY A 507 33.91 1.19 12.23
N LEU A 508 32.87 0.67 11.57
CA LEU A 508 31.74 0.04 12.25
C LEU A 508 32.17 -1.18 13.07
N MET A 509 33.11 -2.00 12.58
CA MET A 509 33.64 -3.16 13.32
C MET A 509 34.37 -2.76 14.60
N MET A 510 35.06 -1.62 14.61
CA MET A 510 35.79 -1.17 15.81
C MET A 510 34.86 -0.68 16.92
N VAL A 511 33.62 -0.29 16.56
CA VAL A 511 32.60 0.14 17.52
C VAL A 511 31.88 -1.05 18.16
N LEU A 512 31.85 -2.20 17.48
CA LEU A 512 31.23 -3.46 17.94
C LEU A 512 32.19 -4.31 18.77
#